data_AF-A0A2D8UT11-F1
#
_entry.id   AF-A0A2D8UT11-F1
#
_cell.length_a   1.000
_cell.length_b   1.000
_cell.length_c   1.000
_cell.angle_alpha   90.00
_cell.angle_beta   90.00
_cell.angle_gamma   90.00
#
_symmetry.space_group_name_H-M   'P 1'
#
loop_
_entity.id
_entity.type
_entity.pdbx_description
1 polymer ?
#
loop_
_entity_poly.entity_id
_entity_poly.type
_entity_poly.pdbx_seq_one_letter_code
_entity_poly.pdbx_strand_id
1 'polypeptide(L)' 'MGDKKTETDSTLLGKSSLYQQYLAERDEILRHKWLESEKEGHDIGFERALVDWVLNHRSKWRKKHPH' A
#
# COMPACT_ATOMS: atom_id res chain seq x y z
N MET A 1 -13.17 -0.12 35.15
CA MET A 1 -13.98 -0.17 33.91
C MET A 1 -13.19 0.54 32.82
N GLY A 2 -12.12 -0.10 32.33
CA GLY A 2 -11.33 0.38 31.20
C GLY A 2 -11.58 -0.56 30.01
N ASP A 3 -11.31 -0.07 28.80
CA ASP A 3 -11.14 -0.89 27.59
C ASP A 3 -12.42 -1.26 26.82
N LYS A 4 -13.12 -0.24 26.30
CA LYS A 4 -14.02 -0.34 25.12
C LYS A 4 -13.79 0.82 24.13
N LYS A 5 -12.53 1.20 23.88
CA LYS A 5 -12.21 2.29 22.93
C LYS A 5 -11.49 1.84 21.65
N THR A 6 -11.07 0.60 21.55
CA THR A 6 -10.19 0.14 20.46
C THR A 6 -10.93 -0.37 19.22
N GLU A 7 -12.15 -0.91 19.35
CA GLU A 7 -12.91 -1.46 18.20
C GLU A 7 -13.59 -0.39 17.34
N THR A 8 -14.06 0.69 17.96
CA THR A 8 -14.77 1.77 17.26
C THR A 8 -13.83 2.65 16.43
N ASP A 9 -12.62 2.93 16.93
CA ASP A 9 -11.63 3.74 16.21
C ASP A 9 -11.07 3.01 14.97
N SER A 10 -10.76 1.72 15.05
CA SER A 10 -10.37 0.91 13.88
C SER A 10 -11.44 0.87 12.79
N THR A 11 -12.72 0.85 13.18
CA THR A 11 -13.85 0.81 12.24
C THR A 11 -14.08 2.18 11.57
N LEU A 12 -13.85 3.29 12.30
CA LEU A 12 -13.93 4.65 11.76
C LEU A 12 -12.73 4.98 10.87
N LEU A 13 -11.52 4.53 11.22
CA LEU A 13 -10.34 4.60 10.33
C LEU A 13 -10.56 3.76 9.07
N GLY A 14 -11.23 2.61 9.16
CA GLY A 14 -11.58 1.76 8.02
C GLY A 14 -12.46 2.44 6.96
N LYS A 15 -13.22 3.48 7.36
CA LYS A 15 -14.03 4.34 6.48
C LYS A 15 -13.33 5.64 6.08
N SER A 16 -12.17 5.93 6.66
CA SER A 16 -11.41 7.12 6.34
C SER A 16 -10.74 6.98 4.97
N SER A 17 -10.76 8.06 4.19
CA SER A 17 -10.08 8.15 2.88
C SER A 17 -8.62 7.71 2.98
N LEU A 18 -7.95 7.94 4.13
CA LEU A 18 -6.56 7.57 4.36
C LEU A 18 -6.31 6.06 4.39
N TYR A 19 -7.18 5.27 5.03
CA TYR A 19 -6.99 3.81 5.06
C TYR A 19 -7.23 3.19 3.68
N GLN A 20 -8.23 3.69 2.95
CA GLN A 20 -8.47 3.28 1.57
C GLN A 20 -7.29 3.62 0.65
N GLN A 21 -6.68 4.79 0.83
CA GLN A 21 -5.45 5.18 0.11
C GLN A 21 -4.28 4.25 0.45
N TYR A 22 -4.11 3.91 1.73
CA TYR A 22 -3.07 2.97 2.15
C TYR A 22 -3.25 1.59 1.50
N LEU A 23 -4.49 1.07 1.47
CA LEU A 23 -4.79 -0.19 0.80
C LEU A 23 -4.47 -0.12 -0.70
N ALA A 24 -4.84 0.98 -1.36
CA ALA A 24 -4.55 1.19 -2.77
C ALA A 24 -3.03 1.31 -3.06
N GLU A 25 -2.26 2.00 -2.22
CA GLU A 25 -0.79 2.04 -2.33
C GLU A 25 -0.20 0.63 -2.15
N ARG A 26 -0.70 -0.14 -1.17
CA ARG A 26 -0.23 -1.50 -0.89
C ARG A 26 -0.51 -2.45 -2.06
N ASP A 27 -1.71 -2.40 -2.64
CA ASP A 27 -2.08 -3.24 -3.78
C ASP A 27 -1.24 -2.90 -5.02
N GLU A 28 -0.89 -1.62 -5.21
CA GLU A 28 0.02 -1.22 -6.28
C GLU A 28 1.44 -1.76 -6.08
N ILE A 29 1.96 -1.72 -4.85
CA ILE A 29 3.27 -2.32 -4.52
C ILE A 29 3.27 -3.83 -4.79
N LEU A 30 2.18 -4.52 -4.46
CA LEU A 30 2.05 -5.96 -4.74
C LEU A 30 2.00 -6.26 -6.24
N ARG A 31 1.33 -5.42 -7.05
CA ARG A 31 1.38 -5.53 -8.51
C ARG A 31 2.77 -5.27 -9.06
N HIS A 32 3.46 -4.25 -8.56
CA HIS A 32 4.83 -3.93 -8.95
C HIS A 32 5.78 -5.09 -8.66
N LYS A 33 5.67 -5.67 -7.46
CA LYS A 33 6.41 -6.87 -7.07
C LYS A 33 6.17 -8.00 -8.06
N TRP A 34 4.91 -8.30 -8.38
CA TRP A 34 4.60 -9.40 -9.30
C TRP A 34 5.22 -9.17 -10.69
N LEU A 35 5.08 -7.97 -11.25
CA LEU A 35 5.65 -7.64 -12.57
C LEU A 35 7.17 -7.76 -12.62
N GLU A 36 7.87 -7.26 -11.60
CA GLU A 36 9.34 -7.37 -11.56
C GLU A 36 9.80 -8.80 -11.25
N SER A 37 9.05 -9.58 -10.45
CA SER A 37 9.32 -11.01 -10.25
C SER A 37 9.15 -11.82 -11.53
N GLU A 38 8.13 -11.53 -12.34
CA GLU A 38 7.94 -12.17 -13.66
C GLU A 38 9.10 -11.85 -14.61
N LYS A 39 9.59 -10.61 -14.57
CA LYS A 39 10.70 -10.14 -15.42
C LYS A 39 12.05 -10.73 -15.02
N GLU A 40 12.29 -10.90 -13.72
CA GLU A 40 13.54 -11.46 -13.18
C GLU A 40 13.52 -13.00 -13.13
N GLY A 41 12.37 -13.62 -13.42
CA GLY A 41 12.19 -15.08 -13.39
C GLY A 41 12.25 -15.71 -12.00
N HIS A 42 12.23 -14.90 -10.94
CA HIS A 42 12.22 -15.33 -9.54
C HIS A 42 11.57 -14.26 -8.66
N ASP A 43 11.10 -14.64 -7.47
CA ASP A 43 10.52 -13.65 -6.55
C ASP A 43 11.58 -12.67 -6.04
N ILE A 44 11.40 -11.39 -6.37
CA ILE A 44 12.31 -10.31 -5.93
C ILE A 44 12.12 -9.95 -4.45
N GLY A 45 11.04 -10.40 -3.83
CA GLY A 45 10.71 -10.12 -2.43
C GLY A 45 10.02 -8.76 -2.23
N PHE A 46 9.29 -8.65 -1.11
CA PHE A 46 8.45 -7.48 -0.84
C PHE A 46 9.28 -6.22 -0.54
N GLU A 47 10.35 -6.32 0.23
CA GLU A 47 11.17 -5.17 0.60
C GLU A 47 11.84 -4.53 -0.62
N ARG A 48 12.39 -5.34 -1.55
CA ARG A 48 13.00 -4.85 -2.79
C ARG A 48 11.96 -4.12 -3.66
N ALA A 49 10.78 -4.72 -3.83
CA ALA A 49 9.69 -4.13 -4.59
C ALA A 49 9.18 -2.83 -3.94
N LEU A 50 9.07 -2.78 -2.61
CA LEU A 50 8.66 -1.60 -1.86
C LEU A 50 9.64 -0.44 -2.04
N VAL A 51 10.94 -0.69 -1.85
CA VAL A 51 11.97 0.34 -1.99
C VAL A 51 11.98 0.90 -3.42
N ASP A 52 11.95 0.03 -4.43
CA ASP A 52 11.91 0.47 -5.83
C ASP A 52 10.63 1.26 -6.15
N TRP A 53 9.47 0.79 -5.68
CA TRP A 53 8.20 1.48 -5.91
C TRP A 53 8.17 2.86 -5.25
N VAL A 54 8.65 2.98 -4.01
CA VAL A 54 8.70 4.26 -3.28
C VAL A 54 9.59 5.27 -4.00
N LEU A 55 10.73 4.83 -4.54
CA LEU A 55 11.69 5.69 -5.23
C LEU A 55 11.21 6.11 -6.63
N ASN A 56 10.66 5.17 -7.41
CA ASN A 56 10.45 5.37 -8.85
C ASN A 56 8.97 5.58 -9.26
N HIS A 57 8.03 5.05 -8.49
CA HIS A 57 6.62 4.93 -8.91
C HIS A 57 5.67 5.78 -8.06
N ARG A 58 5.88 5.83 -6.75
CA ARG A 58 4.96 6.46 -5.78
C ARG A 58 4.59 7.90 -6.12
N SER A 59 5.56 8.71 -6.52
CA SER A 59 5.33 10.12 -6.87
C SER A 59 4.42 10.29 -8.09
N LYS A 60 4.53 9.40 -9.08
CA LYS A 60 3.65 9.40 -10.27
C LYS A 60 2.27 8.84 -9.92
N TRP A 61 2.23 7.79 -9.09
CA TRP A 61 1.00 7.15 -8.66
C TRP A 61 0.10 8.12 -7.87
N ARG A 62 0.66 8.88 -6.91
CA ARG A 62 -0.09 9.89 -6.15
C ARG A 62 -0.62 11.05 -7.01
N LYS A 63 0.10 11.42 -8.09
CA LYS A 63 -0.39 12.43 -9.04
C LYS A 63 -1.57 11.93 -9.89
N LYS A 64 -1.63 10.62 -10.16
CA LYS A 64 -2.73 9.98 -10.91
C LYS A 64 -3.95 9.66 -10.05
N HIS A 65 -3.77 9.60 -8.73
CA HIS A 65 -4.85 9.39 -7.75
C HIS A 65 -4.96 10.61 -6.82
N PRO A 66 -5.27 11.81 -7.37
CA PRO A 66 -5.54 12.99 -6.55
C PRO A 66 -6.86 12.81 -5.78
N HIS A 67 -6.93 13.46 -4.62
CA HIS A 67 -8.10 13.47 -3.74
C HIS A 67 -9.22 14.35 -4.27
#